data_AF-A0A956IPE4-F1
#
_entry.id   AF-A0A956IPE4-F1
#
_cell.length_a   1.000
_cell.length_b   1.000
_cell.length_c   1.000
_cell.angle_alpha   90.00
_cell.angle_beta   90.00
_cell.angle_gamma   90.00
#
_symmetry.space_group_name_H-M   'P 1'
#
loop_
_entity.id
_entity.type
_entity.pdbx_description
1 polymer ?
#
loop_
_entity_poly.entity_id
_entity_poly.type
_entity_poly.pdbx_seq_one_letter_code
_entity_poly.pdbx_strand_id
1 'polypeptide(L)'
;MPIRISRQELRSIPLLSEIQYGRCHSEEDLQAQRQITDPLADAVIAELRKAHPIRSPEDMLAEVRRQAASDGPALYREFLEETLSVPAWANFRRMRAGQRLIAAYGPFMGLSLLTGSLVGGYMFKKMAMVTALTGRLGMPGDISRRLQETSALVFSMALPGELEPGGRAHEILVRVRLLHGAIRQWMADSGRWKPHWDRPINQEDLAITLSLFSCWNIQSLLRMGITLSDQEIESHHLLWRYAGHVLGIKEALLTASFDREVEQYREMLKHQARPSECPPYGKKILDEVAAKLPILPEETAREFLYQTTRHLVGGELVQGLEIAERRA
;
A
#
# COMPACT_ATOMS: atom_id res chain seq x y z
N MET A 1 5.17 -15.84 -23.83
CA MET A 1 3.83 -16.39 -23.48
C MET A 1 3.26 -15.56 -22.35
N PRO A 2 1.94 -15.31 -22.29
CA PRO A 2 1.32 -14.75 -21.09
C PRO A 2 1.57 -15.71 -19.93
N ILE A 3 2.10 -15.19 -18.81
CA ILE A 3 2.22 -15.95 -17.56
C ILE A 3 0.81 -16.14 -17.05
N ARG A 4 0.43 -17.38 -16.71
CA ARG A 4 -0.84 -17.68 -16.05
C ARG A 4 -0.60 -18.50 -14.79
N ILE A 5 -0.91 -17.92 -13.63
CA ILE A 5 -0.69 -18.58 -12.34
C ILE A 5 -1.95 -19.37 -11.96
N SER A 6 -1.76 -20.61 -11.51
CA SER A 6 -2.89 -21.46 -11.15
C SER A 6 -3.59 -20.97 -9.87
N ARG A 7 -4.90 -21.24 -9.72
CA ARG A 7 -5.64 -20.91 -8.48
C ARG A 7 -5.06 -21.58 -7.24
N GLN A 8 -4.48 -22.78 -7.39
CA GLN A 8 -3.80 -23.46 -6.30
C GLN A 8 -2.53 -22.70 -5.89
N GLU A 9 -1.74 -22.28 -6.87
CA GLU A 9 -0.51 -21.53 -6.62
C GLU A 9 -0.80 -20.13 -6.03
N LEU A 10 -1.86 -19.45 -6.46
CA LEU A 10 -2.30 -18.17 -5.86
C LEU A 10 -2.71 -18.29 -4.37
N ARG A 11 -3.03 -19.49 -3.89
CA ARG A 11 -3.31 -19.74 -2.47
C ARG A 11 -2.05 -20.02 -1.67
N SER A 12 -0.97 -20.48 -2.33
CA SER A 12 0.29 -20.76 -1.66
C SER A 12 1.00 -19.47 -1.24
N ILE A 13 1.69 -19.56 -0.10
CA ILE A 13 2.63 -18.53 0.34
C ILE A 13 4.02 -19.01 -0.09
N PRO A 14 4.76 -18.24 -0.90
CA PRO A 14 6.07 -18.66 -1.39
C PRO A 14 7.09 -18.67 -0.25
N LEU A 15 8.00 -19.65 -0.27
CA LEU A 15 9.20 -19.62 0.57
C LEU A 15 10.20 -18.62 -0.02
N LEU A 16 10.83 -17.78 0.82
CA LEU A 16 11.75 -16.75 0.33
C LEU A 16 12.94 -17.35 -0.45
N SER A 17 13.38 -18.54 -0.04
CA SER A 17 14.47 -19.30 -0.66
C SER A 17 14.15 -19.80 -2.07
N GLU A 18 12.87 -19.97 -2.40
CA GLU A 18 12.41 -20.51 -3.69
C GLU A 18 12.17 -19.42 -4.74
N ILE A 19 12.04 -18.17 -4.31
CA ILE A 19 11.79 -17.05 -5.22
C ILE A 19 13.04 -16.78 -6.07
N GLN A 20 12.85 -16.53 -7.36
CA GLN A 20 13.91 -16.17 -8.31
C GLN A 20 13.65 -14.79 -8.90
N TYR A 21 14.72 -14.06 -9.20
CA TYR A 21 14.66 -12.79 -9.95
C TYR A 21 14.62 -13.04 -11.46
N GLY A 22 14.24 -12.02 -12.22
CA GLY A 22 14.35 -11.99 -13.69
C GLY A 22 13.07 -12.38 -14.44
N ARG A 23 11.93 -12.55 -13.75
CA ARG A 23 10.60 -12.68 -14.38
C ARG A 23 10.02 -11.31 -14.72
N CYS A 24 10.16 -10.35 -13.82
CA CYS A 24 9.77 -8.96 -14.03
C CYS A 24 10.96 -8.02 -13.86
N HIS A 25 11.77 -8.20 -12.81
CA HIS A 25 12.91 -7.36 -12.47
C HIS A 25 14.11 -8.17 -12.01
N SER A 26 15.32 -7.69 -12.30
CA SER A 26 16.52 -8.16 -11.61
C SER A 26 16.64 -7.54 -10.21
N GLU A 27 17.52 -8.08 -9.37
CA GLU A 27 17.83 -7.46 -8.07
C GLU A 27 18.41 -6.04 -8.23
N GLU A 28 19.26 -5.85 -9.25
CA GLU A 28 19.88 -4.56 -9.58
C GLU A 28 18.83 -3.53 -10.02
N ASP A 29 17.85 -3.95 -10.82
CA ASP A 29 16.73 -3.08 -11.22
C ASP A 29 15.93 -2.63 -10.00
N LEU A 30 15.58 -3.56 -9.11
CA LEU A 30 14.84 -3.23 -7.88
C LEU A 30 15.67 -2.30 -6.99
N GLN A 31 16.97 -2.55 -6.81
CA GLN A 31 17.85 -1.68 -6.04
C GLN A 31 17.95 -0.27 -6.67
N ALA A 32 17.91 -0.15 -7.99
CA ALA A 32 17.85 1.15 -8.66
C ALA A 32 16.53 1.89 -8.38
N GLN A 33 15.38 1.19 -8.40
CA GLN A 33 14.09 1.79 -8.02
C GLN A 33 14.09 2.36 -6.60
N ARG A 34 14.93 1.82 -5.71
CA ARG A 34 15.05 2.31 -4.34
C ARG A 34 15.67 3.70 -4.20
N GLN A 35 16.36 4.15 -5.24
CA GLN A 35 16.95 5.49 -5.29
C GLN A 35 16.02 6.51 -5.96
N ILE A 36 14.92 6.06 -6.54
CA ILE A 36 13.95 6.90 -7.25
C ILE A 36 12.79 7.21 -6.31
N THR A 37 12.44 8.49 -6.23
CA THR A 37 11.27 8.96 -5.46
C THR A 37 10.23 9.55 -6.41
N ASP A 38 9.57 10.65 -6.02
CA ASP A 38 8.63 11.39 -6.86
C ASP A 38 9.10 12.86 -6.96
N PRO A 39 9.95 13.18 -7.95
CA PRO A 39 10.55 14.51 -8.09
C PRO A 39 9.52 15.64 -8.23
N LEU A 40 8.37 15.38 -8.87
CA LEU A 40 7.35 16.40 -9.07
C LEU A 40 6.63 16.71 -7.76
N ALA A 41 6.17 15.67 -7.03
CA ALA A 41 5.58 15.89 -5.71
C ALA A 41 6.58 16.49 -4.72
N ASP A 42 7.86 16.12 -4.79
CA ASP A 42 8.91 16.75 -3.97
C ASP A 42 9.06 18.23 -4.21
N ALA A 43 9.12 18.63 -5.48
CA ALA A 43 9.27 20.02 -5.87
C ALA A 43 8.05 20.84 -5.42
N VAL A 44 6.84 20.28 -5.58
CA VAL A 44 5.59 20.88 -5.08
C VAL A 44 5.67 21.11 -3.57
N ILE A 45 6.08 20.11 -2.80
CA ILE A 45 6.22 20.23 -1.34
C ILE A 45 7.30 21.23 -0.96
N ALA A 46 8.43 21.25 -1.66
CA ALA A 46 9.52 22.20 -1.41
C ALA A 46 9.06 23.65 -1.63
N GLU A 47 8.27 23.92 -2.67
CA GLU A 47 7.70 25.25 -2.91
C GLU A 47 6.63 25.62 -1.90
N LEU A 48 5.72 24.68 -1.62
CA LEU A 48 4.64 24.86 -0.65
C LEU A 48 5.16 25.29 0.73
N ARG A 49 6.34 24.80 1.13
CA ARG A 49 7.00 25.17 2.40
C ARG A 49 7.57 26.58 2.44
N LYS A 50 7.76 27.24 1.30
CA LYS A 50 8.15 28.66 1.26
C LYS A 50 6.99 29.56 1.71
N ALA A 51 5.75 29.08 1.59
CA ALA A 51 4.56 29.72 2.13
C ALA A 51 4.29 29.28 3.60
N HIS A 52 3.63 30.15 4.38
CA HIS A 52 3.26 29.98 5.80
C HIS A 52 2.46 28.67 6.08
N PRO A 53 2.32 28.21 7.35
CA PRO A 53 2.39 26.79 7.69
C PRO A 53 1.20 25.98 7.19
N ILE A 54 1.50 25.05 6.29
CA ILE A 54 0.64 23.94 5.88
C ILE A 54 0.50 22.96 7.04
N ARG A 55 -0.74 22.60 7.37
CA ARG A 55 -1.06 21.80 8.57
C ARG A 55 -1.60 20.41 8.23
N SER A 56 -2.14 20.22 7.03
CA SER A 56 -2.75 18.96 6.59
C SER A 56 -2.62 18.71 5.08
N PRO A 57 -2.81 17.47 4.60
CA PRO A 57 -2.91 17.16 3.17
C PRO A 57 -4.05 17.87 2.44
N GLU A 58 -5.17 18.12 3.11
CA GLU A 58 -6.27 18.94 2.61
C GLU A 58 -5.80 20.35 2.29
N ASP A 59 -5.07 20.97 3.22
CA ASP A 59 -4.50 22.30 3.03
C ASP A 59 -3.51 22.31 1.87
N MET A 60 -2.69 21.25 1.73
CA MET A 60 -1.71 21.13 0.63
C MET A 60 -2.40 21.18 -0.74
N LEU A 61 -3.37 20.29 -0.99
CA LEU A 61 -4.03 20.22 -2.29
C LEU A 61 -4.85 21.47 -2.59
N ALA A 62 -5.51 22.05 -1.57
CA ALA A 62 -6.22 23.31 -1.72
C ALA A 62 -5.27 24.45 -2.11
N GLU A 63 -4.07 24.49 -1.53
CA GLU A 63 -3.07 25.50 -1.87
C GLU A 63 -2.56 25.33 -3.30
N VAL A 64 -2.20 24.10 -3.68
CA VAL A 64 -1.75 23.78 -5.05
C VAL A 64 -2.78 24.24 -6.08
N ARG A 65 -4.07 23.99 -5.85
CA ARG A 65 -5.17 24.43 -6.72
C ARG A 65 -5.29 25.95 -6.78
N ARG A 66 -5.21 26.63 -5.63
CA ARG A 66 -5.28 28.10 -5.57
C ARG A 66 -4.15 28.75 -6.35
N GLN A 67 -2.91 28.29 -6.12
CA GLN A 67 -1.73 28.81 -6.81
C GLN A 67 -1.74 28.49 -8.31
N ALA A 68 -2.16 27.29 -8.70
CA ALA A 68 -2.31 26.92 -10.11
C ALA A 68 -3.27 27.86 -10.86
N ALA A 69 -4.34 28.31 -10.19
CA ALA A 69 -5.37 29.21 -10.74
C ALA A 69 -5.01 30.72 -10.70
N SER A 70 -3.96 31.12 -9.98
CA SER A 70 -3.58 32.53 -9.75
C SER A 70 -2.16 32.86 -10.26
N ASP A 71 -1.75 32.20 -11.34
CA ASP A 71 -0.42 32.37 -11.97
C ASP A 71 0.79 32.06 -11.05
N GLY A 72 0.59 31.22 -10.04
CA GLY A 72 1.68 30.66 -9.24
C GLY A 72 2.66 29.80 -10.05
N PRO A 73 3.73 29.29 -9.41
CA PRO A 73 4.73 28.43 -10.03
C PRO A 73 4.14 27.35 -10.95
N ALA A 74 4.73 27.20 -12.15
CA ALA A 74 4.23 26.28 -13.19
C ALA A 74 4.08 24.83 -12.70
N LEU A 75 4.98 24.39 -11.81
CA LEU A 75 4.94 23.04 -11.21
C LEU A 75 3.61 22.70 -10.52
N TYR A 76 2.83 23.68 -10.03
CA TYR A 76 1.51 23.40 -9.45
C TYR A 76 0.51 23.00 -10.53
N ARG A 77 0.56 23.63 -11.71
CA ARG A 77 -0.24 23.21 -12.87
C ARG A 77 0.24 21.87 -13.39
N GLU A 78 1.55 21.67 -13.54
CA GLU A 78 2.14 20.39 -13.99
C GLU A 78 1.72 19.22 -13.08
N PHE A 79 1.75 19.40 -11.75
CA PHE A 79 1.30 18.38 -10.80
C PHE A 79 -0.19 18.05 -10.94
N LEU A 80 -1.04 19.07 -11.09
CA LEU A 80 -2.47 18.85 -11.31
C LEU A 80 -2.74 18.18 -12.66
N GLU A 81 -2.09 18.60 -13.73
CA GLU A 81 -2.20 17.99 -15.06
C GLU A 81 -1.78 16.52 -15.04
N GLU A 82 -0.66 16.19 -14.39
CA GLU A 82 -0.20 14.80 -14.28
C GLU A 82 -1.20 13.95 -13.48
N THR A 83 -1.71 14.46 -12.36
CA THR A 83 -2.68 13.71 -11.53
C THR A 83 -4.06 13.58 -12.19
N LEU A 84 -4.45 14.50 -13.07
CA LEU A 84 -5.67 14.42 -13.86
C LEU A 84 -5.51 13.56 -15.13
N SER A 85 -4.27 13.23 -15.51
CA SER A 85 -4.00 12.41 -16.69
C SER A 85 -4.50 10.98 -16.52
N VAL A 86 -5.18 10.46 -17.55
CA VAL A 86 -5.68 9.09 -17.59
C VAL A 86 -4.87 8.29 -18.62
N PRO A 87 -4.13 7.25 -18.20
CA PRO A 87 -3.36 6.41 -19.12
C PRO A 87 -4.26 5.69 -20.13
N ALA A 88 -3.73 5.42 -21.33
CA ALA A 88 -4.50 4.74 -22.38
C ALA A 88 -4.98 3.33 -22.00
N TRP A 89 -4.28 2.66 -21.08
CA TRP A 89 -4.69 1.34 -20.57
C TRP A 89 -5.79 1.41 -19.51
N ALA A 90 -6.05 2.58 -18.92
CA ALA A 90 -7.06 2.75 -17.88
C ALA A 90 -8.47 2.68 -18.48
N ASN A 91 -9.32 1.87 -17.86
CA ASN A 91 -10.70 1.72 -18.27
C ASN A 91 -11.60 1.54 -17.04
N PHE A 92 -12.25 2.62 -16.61
CA PHE A 92 -13.08 2.64 -15.41
C PHE A 92 -14.28 1.69 -15.49
N ARG A 93 -14.82 1.42 -16.68
CA ARG A 93 -15.87 0.40 -16.85
C ARG A 93 -15.35 -1.00 -16.56
N ARG A 94 -14.12 -1.31 -16.99
CA ARG A 94 -13.47 -2.59 -16.69
C ARG A 94 -13.07 -2.74 -15.23
N MET A 95 -13.00 -1.66 -14.46
CA MET A 95 -12.73 -1.69 -13.00
C MET A 95 -13.97 -2.04 -12.17
N ARG A 96 -15.17 -1.99 -12.74
CA ARG A 96 -16.45 -2.15 -12.02
C ARG A 96 -16.61 -3.49 -11.29
N ALA A 97 -16.00 -4.58 -11.78
CA ALA A 97 -16.07 -5.87 -11.09
C ALA A 97 -15.23 -5.85 -9.80
N GLY A 98 -14.05 -5.25 -9.83
CA GLY A 98 -13.17 -5.04 -8.68
C GLY A 98 -13.77 -4.06 -7.66
N GLN A 99 -14.43 -3.00 -8.12
CA GLN A 99 -15.20 -2.11 -7.23
C GLN A 99 -16.29 -2.88 -6.46
N ARG A 100 -17.06 -3.72 -7.18
CA ARG A 100 -18.06 -4.60 -6.55
C ARG A 100 -17.43 -5.61 -5.61
N LEU A 101 -16.23 -6.12 -5.92
CA LEU A 101 -15.51 -7.02 -5.05
C LEU A 101 -15.20 -6.36 -3.70
N ILE A 102 -14.68 -5.12 -3.72
CA ILE A 102 -14.42 -4.34 -2.50
C ILE A 102 -15.71 -4.11 -1.71
N ALA A 103 -16.81 -3.76 -2.38
CA ALA A 103 -18.10 -3.54 -1.74
C ALA A 103 -18.68 -4.84 -1.11
N ALA A 104 -18.57 -5.97 -1.82
CA ALA A 104 -19.17 -7.24 -1.41
C ALA A 104 -18.37 -7.97 -0.34
N TYR A 105 -17.03 -7.90 -0.40
CA TYR A 105 -16.12 -8.62 0.49
C TYR A 105 -15.38 -7.70 1.47
N GLY A 106 -15.86 -6.47 1.67
CA GLY A 106 -15.26 -5.46 2.54
C GLY A 106 -14.76 -5.99 3.91
N PRO A 107 -15.55 -6.77 4.67
CA PRO A 107 -15.09 -7.37 5.93
C PRO A 107 -13.89 -8.32 5.77
N PHE A 108 -13.90 -9.20 4.74
CA PHE A 108 -12.80 -10.14 4.47
C PHE A 108 -11.55 -9.43 3.96
N MET A 109 -11.74 -8.46 3.05
CA MET A 109 -10.64 -7.64 2.54
C MET A 109 -10.05 -6.77 3.66
N GLY A 110 -10.88 -6.20 4.54
CA GLY A 110 -10.45 -5.45 5.72
C GLY A 110 -9.66 -6.31 6.69
N LEU A 111 -10.10 -7.55 6.95
CA LEU A 111 -9.35 -8.51 7.75
C LEU A 111 -7.98 -8.80 7.11
N SER A 112 -7.93 -9.01 5.79
CA SER A 112 -6.67 -9.18 5.06
C SER A 112 -5.80 -7.92 5.08
N LEU A 113 -6.37 -6.72 4.99
CA LEU A 113 -5.59 -5.48 5.05
C LEU A 113 -4.99 -5.26 6.45
N LEU A 114 -5.70 -5.62 7.51
CA LEU A 114 -5.18 -5.56 8.87
C LEU A 114 -4.08 -6.60 9.11
N THR A 115 -4.41 -7.87 8.90
CA THR A 115 -3.54 -9.00 9.30
C THR A 115 -2.49 -9.33 8.23
N GLY A 116 -2.93 -9.40 6.97
CA GLY A 116 -2.11 -9.76 5.82
C GLY A 116 -1.21 -8.65 5.32
N SER A 117 -1.71 -7.41 5.26
CA SER A 117 -1.01 -6.28 4.63
C SER A 117 -0.34 -5.36 5.64
N LEU A 118 -1.07 -4.86 6.64
CA LEU A 118 -0.53 -3.94 7.63
C LEU A 118 0.43 -4.65 8.58
N VAL A 119 -0.03 -5.71 9.26
CA VAL A 119 0.81 -6.45 10.20
C VAL A 119 1.80 -7.35 9.48
N GLY A 120 1.35 -8.08 8.45
CA GLY A 120 2.26 -8.86 7.59
C GLY A 120 3.35 -8.00 6.95
N GLY A 121 3.03 -6.78 6.50
CA GLY A 121 3.98 -5.85 5.89
C GLY A 121 5.11 -5.38 6.82
N TYR A 122 5.07 -5.68 8.12
CA TYR A 122 6.19 -5.36 9.02
C TYR A 122 7.46 -6.16 8.79
N MET A 123 7.40 -7.23 7.99
CA MET A 123 8.60 -7.87 7.44
C MET A 123 9.43 -6.89 6.59
N PHE A 124 8.80 -5.85 6.02
CA PHE A 124 9.49 -4.78 5.31
C PHE A 124 9.97 -3.71 6.29
N LYS A 125 11.06 -4.01 7.00
CA LYS A 125 11.62 -3.20 8.10
C LYS A 125 11.68 -1.70 7.78
N LYS A 126 12.14 -1.32 6.59
CA LYS A 126 12.25 0.09 6.20
C LYS A 126 10.89 0.81 6.16
N MET A 127 9.88 0.20 5.55
CA MET A 127 8.52 0.77 5.48
C MET A 127 7.88 0.84 6.86
N ALA A 128 8.14 -0.16 7.70
CA ALA A 128 7.74 -0.16 9.10
C ALA A 128 8.38 1.03 9.86
N MET A 129 9.68 1.28 9.68
CA MET A 129 10.39 2.43 10.26
C MET A 129 9.81 3.77 9.79
N VAL A 130 9.50 3.93 8.50
CA VAL A 130 8.86 5.16 7.97
C VAL A 130 7.59 5.48 8.75
N THR A 131 6.77 4.46 8.97
CA THR A 131 5.49 4.61 9.67
C THR A 131 5.69 4.93 11.16
N ALA A 132 6.67 4.30 11.82
CA ALA A 132 6.99 4.58 13.22
C ALA A 132 7.59 5.99 13.41
N LEU A 133 8.48 6.44 12.52
CA LEU A 133 9.15 7.73 12.62
C LEU A 133 8.18 8.91 12.45
N THR A 134 7.19 8.77 11.56
CA THR A 134 6.16 9.78 11.32
C THR A 134 5.11 9.89 12.43
N GLY A 135 5.27 9.15 13.53
CA GLY A 135 4.35 9.16 14.67
C GLY A 135 3.05 8.40 14.41
N ARG A 136 2.85 7.89 13.19
CA ARG A 136 1.64 7.20 12.74
C ARG A 136 1.43 5.82 13.36
N LEU A 137 2.45 5.29 14.04
CA LEU A 137 2.40 4.07 14.84
C LEU A 137 3.29 4.21 16.07
N GLY A 138 2.68 4.11 17.26
CA GLY A 138 3.42 4.08 18.54
C GLY A 138 3.00 5.12 19.57
N MET A 139 2.03 5.99 19.26
CA MET A 139 1.38 6.87 20.24
C MET A 139 -0.06 6.40 20.48
N PRO A 140 -0.54 6.29 21.74
CA PRO A 140 -1.91 5.91 22.04
C PRO A 140 -2.90 6.91 21.39
N GLY A 141 -3.51 6.52 20.27
CA GLY A 141 -4.48 7.35 19.53
C GLY A 141 -4.39 7.27 18.00
N ASP A 142 -3.24 6.91 17.40
CA ASP A 142 -3.06 7.09 15.94
C ASP A 142 -3.49 5.88 15.08
N ILE A 143 -3.47 4.66 15.63
CA ILE A 143 -3.81 3.43 14.88
C ILE A 143 -5.27 3.46 14.39
N SER A 144 -6.21 3.85 15.24
CA SER A 144 -7.64 3.93 14.87
C SER A 144 -7.89 4.95 13.77
N ARG A 145 -7.23 6.12 13.82
CA ARG A 145 -7.30 7.14 12.78
C ARG A 145 -6.75 6.61 11.45
N ARG A 146 -5.58 5.98 11.46
CA ARG A 146 -4.98 5.40 10.24
C ARG A 146 -5.85 4.32 9.61
N LEU A 147 -6.44 3.45 10.43
CA LEU A 147 -7.38 2.43 9.95
C LEU A 147 -8.61 3.09 9.32
N GLN A 148 -9.12 4.17 9.91
CA GLN A 148 -10.22 4.95 9.34
C GLN A 148 -9.84 5.64 8.02
N GLU A 149 -8.67 6.29 7.93
CA GLU A 149 -8.17 6.93 6.70
C GLU A 149 -8.02 5.91 5.56
N THR A 150 -7.40 4.76 5.86
CA THR A 150 -7.22 3.67 4.88
C THR A 150 -8.57 3.09 4.46
N SER A 151 -9.48 2.87 5.41
CA SER A 151 -10.84 2.39 5.13
C SER A 151 -11.60 3.39 4.28
N ALA A 152 -11.49 4.69 4.55
CA ALA A 152 -12.14 5.74 3.78
C ALA A 152 -11.67 5.75 2.32
N LEU A 153 -10.37 5.56 2.06
CA LEU A 153 -9.85 5.37 0.72
C LEU A 153 -10.47 4.12 0.06
N VAL A 154 -10.30 2.94 0.67
CA VAL A 154 -10.72 1.66 0.08
C VAL A 154 -12.22 1.63 -0.18
N PHE A 155 -13.05 2.09 0.76
CA PHE A 155 -14.50 2.16 0.56
C PHE A 155 -14.91 3.17 -0.50
N SER A 156 -14.21 4.32 -0.61
CA SER A 156 -14.49 5.26 -1.70
C SER A 156 -14.20 4.63 -3.06
N MET A 157 -13.10 3.86 -3.19
CA MET A 157 -12.76 3.16 -4.43
C MET A 157 -13.79 2.12 -4.85
N ALA A 158 -14.58 1.59 -3.91
CA ALA A 158 -15.65 0.63 -4.17
C ALA A 158 -16.84 1.23 -4.95
N LEU A 159 -16.93 2.57 -5.03
CA LEU A 159 -18.06 3.26 -5.64
C LEU A 159 -17.73 3.76 -7.06
N PRO A 160 -18.61 3.51 -8.05
CA PRO A 160 -18.52 4.10 -9.39
C PRO A 160 -18.33 5.63 -9.39
N GLY A 161 -17.44 6.15 -10.22
CA GLY A 161 -17.24 7.61 -10.35
C GLY A 161 -16.23 8.20 -9.37
N GLU A 162 -15.85 7.47 -8.31
CA GLU A 162 -14.97 8.01 -7.27
C GLU A 162 -13.48 7.91 -7.60
N LEU A 163 -13.09 7.03 -8.54
CA LEU A 163 -11.69 6.82 -8.91
C LEU A 163 -11.28 7.68 -10.13
N GLU A 164 -12.24 8.07 -10.95
CA GLU A 164 -12.08 9.00 -12.05
C GLU A 164 -11.51 10.35 -11.57
N PRO A 165 -10.79 11.11 -12.43
CA PRO A 165 -10.26 12.43 -12.07
C PRO A 165 -11.33 13.34 -11.45
N GLY A 166 -11.07 13.82 -10.22
CA GLY A 166 -11.99 14.64 -9.45
C GLY A 166 -12.98 13.87 -8.54
N GLY A 167 -13.05 12.55 -8.64
CA GLY A 167 -13.78 11.70 -7.69
C GLY A 167 -13.13 11.67 -6.30
N ARG A 168 -13.86 11.25 -5.27
CA ARG A 168 -13.37 11.28 -3.87
C ARG A 168 -12.14 10.39 -3.67
N ALA A 169 -12.13 9.18 -4.21
CA ALA A 169 -10.99 8.29 -4.08
C ALA A 169 -9.76 8.85 -4.83
N HIS A 170 -9.98 9.42 -6.01
CA HIS A 170 -8.94 10.15 -6.76
C HIS A 170 -8.34 11.28 -5.92
N GLU A 171 -9.17 12.14 -5.33
CA GLU A 171 -8.67 13.23 -4.47
C GLU A 171 -7.87 12.72 -3.27
N ILE A 172 -8.34 11.65 -2.61
CA ILE A 172 -7.60 11.05 -1.49
C ILE A 172 -6.22 10.56 -1.95
N LEU A 173 -6.14 9.89 -3.11
CA LEU A 173 -4.86 9.42 -3.66
C LEU A 173 -3.90 10.58 -3.97
N VAL A 174 -4.39 11.69 -4.54
CA VAL A 174 -3.59 12.90 -4.80
C VAL A 174 -3.07 13.50 -3.48
N ARG A 175 -3.91 13.59 -2.45
CA ARG A 175 -3.50 14.07 -1.11
C ARG A 175 -2.45 13.15 -0.49
N VAL A 176 -2.60 11.84 -0.65
CA VAL A 176 -1.61 10.84 -0.18
C VAL A 176 -0.28 11.01 -0.92
N ARG A 177 -0.30 11.27 -2.23
CA ARG A 177 0.92 11.55 -3.01
C ARG A 177 1.67 12.78 -2.49
N LEU A 178 0.97 13.88 -2.22
CA LEU A 178 1.55 15.08 -1.58
C LEU A 178 2.09 14.77 -0.18
N LEU A 179 1.32 14.04 0.62
CA LEU A 179 1.73 13.60 1.95
C LEU A 179 3.03 12.78 1.91
N HIS A 180 3.21 11.89 0.93
CA HIS A 180 4.46 11.15 0.77
C HIS A 180 5.64 12.10 0.51
N GLY A 181 5.50 13.09 -0.36
CA GLY A 181 6.52 14.13 -0.56
C GLY A 181 6.83 14.90 0.75
N ALA A 182 5.80 15.28 1.51
CA ALA A 182 5.94 15.94 2.81
C ALA A 182 6.71 15.09 3.82
N ILE A 183 6.42 13.79 3.89
CA ILE A 183 7.12 12.86 4.77
C ILE A 183 8.59 12.73 4.37
N ARG A 184 8.90 12.60 3.07
CA ARG A 184 10.28 12.47 2.59
C ARG A 184 11.12 13.70 2.93
N GLN A 185 10.56 14.90 2.75
CA GLN A 185 11.19 16.17 3.14
C GLN A 185 11.37 16.27 4.66
N TRP A 186 10.32 15.98 5.44
CA TRP A 186 10.42 15.99 6.90
C TRP A 186 11.47 15.00 7.43
N MET A 187 11.59 13.82 6.82
CA MET A 187 12.61 12.82 7.18
C MET A 187 14.02 13.34 6.95
N ALA A 188 14.26 14.00 5.81
CA ALA A 188 15.53 14.62 5.50
C ALA A 188 15.91 15.69 6.54
N ASP A 189 14.95 16.54 6.92
CA ASP A 189 15.19 17.63 7.87
C ASP A 189 15.33 17.15 9.33
N SER A 190 14.62 16.08 9.70
CA SER A 190 14.57 15.60 11.09
C SER A 190 15.91 15.05 11.60
N GLY A 191 16.85 14.73 10.71
CA GLY A 191 18.08 14.00 11.04
C GLY A 191 17.85 12.56 11.51
N ARG A 192 16.61 12.07 11.54
CA ARG A 192 16.26 10.71 12.01
C ARG A 192 16.42 9.66 10.92
N TRP A 193 16.42 10.06 9.65
CA TRP A 193 16.62 9.15 8.53
C TRP A 193 18.11 8.95 8.24
N LYS A 194 18.54 7.70 8.14
CA LYS A 194 19.97 7.39 7.92
C LYS A 194 20.26 7.23 6.43
N PRO A 195 21.37 7.76 5.90
CA PRO A 195 21.70 7.68 4.48
C PRO A 195 21.75 6.26 3.89
N HIS A 196 22.13 5.26 4.70
CA HIS A 196 22.21 3.86 4.26
C HIS A 196 20.86 3.13 4.20
N TRP A 197 19.73 3.80 4.44
CA TRP A 197 18.39 3.22 4.34
C TRP A 197 17.73 3.44 2.97
N ASP A 198 18.50 3.83 1.95
CA ASP A 198 17.99 4.31 0.66
C ASP A 198 17.08 5.54 0.82
N ARG A 199 16.42 5.93 -0.27
CA ARG A 199 15.41 6.99 -0.21
C ARG A 199 14.16 6.49 0.52
N PRO A 200 13.57 7.28 1.45
CA PRO A 200 12.30 6.93 2.08
C PRO A 200 11.17 6.98 1.05
N ILE A 201 10.17 6.11 1.17
CA ILE A 201 8.98 6.06 0.30
C ILE A 201 9.39 6.14 -1.19
N ASN A 202 10.31 5.26 -1.57
CA ASN A 202 10.80 5.19 -2.94
C ASN A 202 9.87 4.36 -3.83
N GLN A 203 10.20 4.26 -5.12
CA GLN A 203 9.35 3.58 -6.11
C GLN A 203 9.11 2.11 -5.79
N GLU A 204 10.11 1.39 -5.27
CA GLU A 204 9.92 0.00 -4.83
C GLU A 204 9.02 -0.09 -3.60
N ASP A 205 9.20 0.78 -2.60
CA ASP A 205 8.33 0.80 -1.40
C ASP A 205 6.86 1.04 -1.78
N LEU A 206 6.63 1.96 -2.72
CA LEU A 206 5.30 2.25 -3.24
C LEU A 206 4.71 1.05 -3.99
N ALA A 207 5.50 0.37 -4.82
CA ALA A 207 5.06 -0.82 -5.56
C ALA A 207 4.78 -2.04 -4.66
N ILE A 208 5.60 -2.26 -3.63
CA ILE A 208 5.35 -3.27 -2.59
C ILE A 208 4.05 -2.96 -1.88
N THR A 209 3.87 -1.71 -1.43
CA THR A 209 2.66 -1.29 -0.74
C THR A 209 1.44 -1.45 -1.64
N LEU A 210 1.52 -1.07 -2.92
CA LEU A 210 0.44 -1.26 -3.89
C LEU A 210 0.03 -2.74 -4.02
N SER A 211 1.02 -3.63 -4.12
CA SER A 211 0.81 -5.08 -4.23
C SER A 211 0.13 -5.66 -2.99
N LEU A 212 0.38 -5.09 -1.80
CA LEU A 212 -0.27 -5.47 -0.55
C LEU A 212 -1.78 -5.12 -0.52
N PHE A 213 -2.20 -4.09 -1.26
CA PHE A 213 -3.61 -3.74 -1.46
C PHE A 213 -4.24 -4.50 -2.64
N SER A 214 -3.44 -4.79 -3.66
CA SER A 214 -3.87 -5.46 -4.89
C SER A 214 -3.72 -6.98 -4.77
N CYS A 215 -2.62 -7.54 -5.29
CA CYS A 215 -2.50 -8.98 -5.48
C CYS A 215 -2.54 -9.79 -4.18
N TRP A 216 -1.92 -9.29 -3.11
CA TRP A 216 -1.90 -9.98 -1.83
C TRP A 216 -3.29 -10.07 -1.18
N ASN A 217 -4.13 -9.05 -1.38
CA ASN A 217 -5.49 -9.03 -0.85
C ASN A 217 -6.38 -10.04 -1.59
N ILE A 218 -6.24 -10.16 -2.91
CA ILE A 218 -6.87 -11.22 -3.70
C ILE A 218 -6.41 -12.61 -3.25
N GLN A 219 -5.09 -12.83 -3.11
CA GLN A 219 -4.56 -14.10 -2.63
C GLN A 219 -5.11 -14.45 -1.24
N SER A 220 -5.28 -13.45 -0.37
CA SER A 220 -5.87 -13.62 0.96
C SER A 220 -7.33 -14.04 0.91
N LEU A 221 -8.16 -13.45 0.03
CA LEU A 221 -9.52 -13.91 -0.21
C LEU A 221 -9.55 -15.37 -0.69
N LEU A 222 -8.67 -15.74 -1.62
CA LEU A 222 -8.55 -17.11 -2.10
C LEU A 222 -8.12 -18.09 -0.99
N ARG A 223 -7.23 -17.67 -0.08
CA ARG A 223 -6.81 -18.43 1.12
C ARG A 223 -7.91 -18.55 2.17
N MET A 224 -8.86 -17.62 2.21
CA MET A 224 -10.08 -17.71 3.02
C MET A 224 -11.17 -18.58 2.37
N GLY A 225 -10.90 -19.16 1.19
CA GLY A 225 -11.84 -20.03 0.48
C GLY A 225 -12.85 -19.29 -0.41
N ILE A 226 -12.72 -17.97 -0.56
CA ILE A 226 -13.58 -17.20 -1.48
C ILE A 226 -13.24 -17.59 -2.93
N THR A 227 -14.28 -17.83 -3.73
CA THR A 227 -14.12 -18.13 -5.15
C THR A 227 -14.29 -16.85 -5.96
N LEU A 228 -13.30 -16.56 -6.81
CA LEU A 228 -13.25 -15.36 -7.63
C LEU A 228 -13.10 -15.73 -9.11
N SER A 229 -13.80 -15.03 -9.97
CA SER A 229 -13.64 -15.11 -11.42
C SER A 229 -12.36 -14.40 -11.88
N ASP A 230 -11.83 -14.78 -13.05
CA ASP A 230 -10.68 -14.10 -13.66
C ASP A 230 -11.00 -12.62 -13.94
N GLN A 231 -12.25 -12.30 -14.28
CA GLN A 231 -12.70 -10.93 -14.49
C GLN A 231 -12.61 -10.10 -13.21
N GLU A 232 -13.03 -10.63 -12.06
CA GLU A 232 -12.95 -9.91 -10.78
C GLU A 232 -11.51 -9.64 -10.38
N ILE A 233 -10.62 -10.61 -10.56
CA ILE A 233 -9.21 -10.49 -10.22
C ILE A 233 -8.51 -9.45 -11.10
N GLU A 234 -8.64 -9.57 -12.43
CA GLU A 234 -8.05 -8.60 -13.36
C GLU A 234 -8.66 -7.21 -13.21
N SER A 235 -9.95 -7.13 -12.88
CA SER A 235 -10.61 -5.85 -12.61
C SER A 235 -10.12 -5.20 -11.33
N HIS A 236 -9.86 -5.97 -10.27
CA HIS A 236 -9.29 -5.47 -9.01
C HIS A 236 -7.85 -5.00 -9.21
N HIS A 237 -7.06 -5.79 -9.94
CA HIS A 237 -5.71 -5.40 -10.34
C HIS A 237 -5.71 -4.07 -11.13
N LEU A 238 -6.56 -3.95 -12.16
CA LEU A 238 -6.64 -2.73 -12.97
C LEU A 238 -7.01 -1.48 -12.14
N LEU A 239 -7.91 -1.66 -11.16
CA LEU A 239 -8.30 -0.60 -10.21
C LEU A 239 -7.11 -0.11 -9.39
N TRP A 240 -6.32 -1.04 -8.82
CA TRP A 240 -5.12 -0.66 -8.07
C TRP A 240 -3.97 -0.18 -8.95
N ARG A 241 -3.81 -0.72 -10.16
CA ARG A 241 -2.85 -0.20 -11.14
C ARG A 241 -3.11 1.28 -11.42
N TYR A 242 -4.37 1.66 -11.62
CA TYR A 242 -4.74 3.07 -11.77
C TYR A 242 -4.50 3.89 -10.50
N ALA A 243 -4.81 3.35 -9.32
CA ALA A 243 -4.46 4.02 -8.06
C ALA A 243 -2.95 4.29 -7.94
N GLY A 244 -2.12 3.31 -8.34
CA GLY A 244 -0.67 3.44 -8.39
C GLY A 244 -0.19 4.54 -9.35
N HIS A 245 -0.81 4.67 -10.52
CA HIS A 245 -0.56 5.78 -11.44
C HIS A 245 -0.83 7.13 -10.77
N VAL A 246 -2.00 7.30 -10.13
CA VAL A 246 -2.35 8.55 -9.43
C VAL A 246 -1.38 8.85 -8.28
N LEU A 247 -0.85 7.81 -7.62
CA LEU A 247 0.17 7.91 -6.56
C LEU A 247 1.59 8.23 -7.06
N GLY A 248 1.81 8.34 -8.38
CA GLY A 248 3.11 8.66 -8.95
C GLY A 248 4.07 7.47 -9.07
N ILE A 249 3.53 6.24 -9.05
CA ILE A 249 4.34 5.03 -9.30
C ILE A 249 4.71 4.98 -10.78
N LYS A 250 5.99 4.73 -11.07
CA LYS A 250 6.51 4.68 -12.45
C LYS A 250 5.91 3.50 -13.22
N GLU A 251 5.65 3.70 -14.52
CA GLU A 251 5.03 2.69 -15.39
C GLU A 251 5.78 1.34 -15.38
N ALA A 252 7.10 1.34 -15.20
CA ALA A 252 7.91 0.13 -15.09
C ALA A 252 7.49 -0.80 -13.91
N LEU A 253 6.84 -0.25 -12.88
CA LEU A 253 6.33 -0.98 -11.72
C LEU A 253 4.81 -1.17 -11.75
N LEU A 254 4.11 -0.60 -12.76
CA LEU A 254 2.67 -0.76 -12.97
C LEU A 254 2.42 -1.90 -13.97
N THR A 255 2.48 -3.13 -13.44
CA THR A 255 2.35 -4.34 -14.26
C THR A 255 1.04 -4.39 -15.06
N ALA A 256 1.07 -5.06 -16.22
CA ALA A 256 -0.04 -5.03 -17.18
C ALA A 256 -1.15 -6.06 -16.90
N SER A 257 -0.95 -6.95 -15.93
CA SER A 257 -1.86 -8.06 -15.60
C SER A 257 -1.61 -8.53 -14.16
N PHE A 258 -2.61 -9.12 -13.54
CA PHE A 258 -2.52 -9.63 -12.17
C PHE A 258 -1.37 -10.64 -11.99
N ASP A 259 -1.21 -11.59 -12.92
CA ASP A 259 -0.16 -12.62 -12.80
C ASP A 259 1.26 -12.02 -12.85
N ARG A 260 1.45 -10.93 -13.59
CA ARG A 260 2.71 -10.17 -13.60
C ARG A 260 2.94 -9.41 -12.29
N GLU A 261 1.87 -8.90 -11.68
CA GLU A 261 1.95 -8.27 -10.36
C GLU A 261 2.38 -9.29 -9.30
N VAL A 262 1.86 -10.52 -9.35
CA VAL A 262 2.25 -11.58 -8.42
C VAL A 262 3.73 -11.92 -8.53
N GLU A 263 4.27 -12.07 -9.75
CA GLU A 263 5.70 -12.30 -9.95
C GLU A 263 6.55 -11.11 -9.48
N GLN A 264 6.16 -9.88 -9.84
CA GLN A 264 6.85 -8.68 -9.37
C GLN A 264 6.83 -8.60 -7.83
N TYR A 265 5.70 -8.90 -7.19
CA TYR A 265 5.60 -8.91 -5.74
C TYR A 265 6.47 -9.98 -5.10
N ARG A 266 6.57 -11.19 -5.68
CA ARG A 266 7.50 -12.22 -5.21
C ARG A 266 8.95 -11.71 -5.25
N GLU A 267 9.38 -11.12 -6.35
CA GLU A 267 10.74 -10.57 -6.49
C GLU A 267 11.01 -9.46 -5.45
N MET A 268 10.08 -8.52 -5.27
CA MET A 268 10.19 -7.48 -4.24
C MET A 268 10.15 -8.03 -2.81
N LEU A 269 9.38 -9.11 -2.58
CA LEU A 269 9.34 -9.83 -1.31
C LEU A 269 10.72 -10.43 -1.01
N LYS A 270 11.34 -11.12 -1.97
CA LYS A 270 12.71 -11.64 -1.83
C LYS A 270 13.71 -10.53 -1.53
N HIS A 271 13.60 -9.41 -2.23
CA HIS A 271 14.54 -8.30 -2.10
C HIS A 271 14.47 -7.66 -0.71
N GLN A 272 13.26 -7.37 -0.21
CA GLN A 272 13.06 -6.49 0.95
C GLN A 272 12.52 -7.16 2.22
N ALA A 273 11.93 -8.35 2.16
CA ALA A 273 11.41 -8.99 3.36
C ALA A 273 12.57 -9.42 4.29
N ARG A 274 12.47 -9.05 5.56
CA ARG A 274 13.36 -9.49 6.64
C ARG A 274 12.50 -10.00 7.80
N PRO A 275 11.93 -11.21 7.71
CA PRO A 275 10.96 -11.70 8.69
C PRO A 275 11.49 -11.78 10.12
N SER A 276 12.79 -12.01 10.31
CA SER A 276 13.45 -12.02 11.61
C SER A 276 13.65 -10.63 12.21
N GLU A 277 13.52 -9.58 11.41
CA GLU A 277 13.71 -8.18 11.81
C GLU A 277 12.39 -7.41 11.94
N CYS A 278 11.25 -8.13 12.00
CA CYS A 278 9.95 -7.51 12.23
C CYS A 278 9.98 -6.71 13.54
N PRO A 279 9.52 -5.45 13.54
CA PRO A 279 9.44 -4.68 14.76
C PRO A 279 8.39 -5.24 15.74
N PRO A 280 8.65 -5.19 17.06
CA PRO A 280 7.79 -5.80 18.08
C PRO A 280 6.43 -5.11 18.23
N TYR A 281 6.23 -3.93 17.66
CA TYR A 281 4.93 -3.23 17.71
C TYR A 281 3.87 -3.85 16.80
N GLY A 282 4.24 -4.72 15.84
CA GLY A 282 3.25 -5.37 14.98
C GLY A 282 2.25 -6.21 15.75
N LYS A 283 2.73 -6.95 16.75
CA LYS A 283 1.93 -7.71 17.71
C LYS A 283 1.00 -6.80 18.53
N LYS A 284 1.52 -5.66 19.00
CA LYS A 284 0.75 -4.68 19.80
C LYS A 284 -0.47 -4.13 19.04
N ILE A 285 -0.38 -3.96 17.72
CA ILE A 285 -1.52 -3.49 16.91
C ILE A 285 -2.64 -4.53 16.91
N LEU A 286 -2.31 -5.81 16.78
CA LEU A 286 -3.30 -6.87 16.88
C LEU A 286 -3.95 -6.89 18.26
N ASP A 287 -3.15 -6.69 19.33
CA ASP A 287 -3.66 -6.63 20.71
C ASP A 287 -4.60 -5.43 20.92
N GLU A 288 -4.23 -4.25 20.43
CA GLU A 288 -5.06 -3.04 20.51
C GLU A 288 -6.36 -3.17 19.73
N VAL A 289 -6.33 -3.84 18.57
CA VAL A 289 -7.56 -4.11 17.80
C VAL A 289 -8.41 -5.16 18.51
N ALA A 290 -7.80 -6.22 19.04
CA ALA A 290 -8.50 -7.25 19.80
C ALA A 290 -9.26 -6.66 21.00
N ALA A 291 -8.63 -5.77 21.76
CA ALA A 291 -9.24 -5.09 22.90
C ALA A 291 -10.43 -4.19 22.52
N LYS A 292 -10.54 -3.79 21.25
CA LYS A 292 -11.61 -2.93 20.73
C LYS A 292 -12.72 -3.71 20.01
N LEU A 293 -12.62 -5.03 19.88
CA LEU A 293 -13.66 -5.84 19.25
C LEU A 293 -14.78 -6.15 20.26
N PRO A 294 -15.96 -5.51 20.16
CA PRO A 294 -16.94 -5.47 21.25
C PRO A 294 -17.72 -6.78 21.46
N ILE A 295 -17.55 -7.76 20.56
CA ILE A 295 -18.37 -8.98 20.50
C ILE A 295 -17.64 -10.20 21.08
N LEU A 296 -16.31 -10.16 21.16
CA LEU A 296 -15.50 -11.31 21.55
C LEU A 296 -14.72 -11.01 22.84
N PRO A 297 -14.51 -12.00 23.73
CA PRO A 297 -13.49 -11.88 24.77
C PRO A 297 -12.14 -11.50 24.14
N GLU A 298 -11.41 -10.57 24.77
CA GLU A 298 -10.16 -10.03 24.20
C GLU A 298 -9.16 -11.12 23.83
N GLU A 299 -9.01 -12.15 24.67
CA GLU A 299 -8.13 -13.29 24.41
C GLU A 299 -8.54 -14.07 23.16
N THR A 300 -9.84 -14.30 22.97
CA THR A 300 -10.38 -14.96 21.79
C THR A 300 -10.17 -14.12 20.53
N ALA A 301 -10.41 -12.82 20.61
CA ALA A 301 -10.17 -11.89 19.51
C ALA A 301 -8.69 -11.82 19.13
N ARG A 302 -7.80 -11.79 20.13
CA ARG A 302 -6.35 -11.77 19.93
C ARG A 302 -5.87 -13.04 19.26
N GLU A 303 -6.27 -14.20 19.78
CA GLU A 303 -5.93 -15.49 19.19
C GLU A 303 -6.44 -15.61 17.75
N PHE A 304 -7.67 -15.17 17.48
CA PHE A 304 -8.21 -15.12 16.12
C PHE A 304 -7.34 -14.27 15.18
N LEU A 305 -6.96 -13.06 15.59
CA LEU A 305 -6.12 -12.16 14.78
C LEU A 305 -4.71 -12.73 14.56
N TYR A 306 -4.15 -13.36 15.59
CA TYR A 306 -2.85 -14.02 15.55
C TYR A 306 -2.85 -15.17 14.53
N GLN A 307 -3.79 -16.11 14.66
CA GLN A 307 -3.87 -17.25 13.75
C GLN A 307 -4.26 -16.83 12.33
N THR A 308 -5.11 -15.82 12.18
CA THR A 308 -5.43 -15.25 10.86
C THR A 308 -4.18 -14.64 10.21
N THR A 309 -3.37 -13.91 10.97
CA THR A 309 -2.11 -13.34 10.48
C THR A 309 -1.17 -14.45 10.01
N ARG A 310 -0.98 -15.51 10.80
CA ARG A 310 -0.17 -16.67 10.40
C ARG A 310 -0.72 -17.38 9.17
N HIS A 311 -2.04 -17.56 9.07
CA HIS A 311 -2.70 -18.22 7.94
C HIS A 311 -2.57 -17.44 6.63
N LEU A 312 -2.72 -16.11 6.68
CA LEU A 312 -2.67 -15.27 5.49
C LEU A 312 -1.27 -14.87 5.07
N VAL A 313 -0.32 -14.80 6.00
CA VAL A 313 1.05 -14.33 5.73
C VAL A 313 2.06 -15.46 5.69
N GLY A 314 1.82 -16.54 6.43
CA GLY A 314 2.73 -17.68 6.54
C GLY A 314 3.70 -17.51 7.70
N GLY A 315 3.95 -18.61 8.42
CA GLY A 315 4.73 -18.61 9.66
C GLY A 315 6.15 -18.08 9.51
N GLU A 316 6.81 -18.37 8.39
CA GLU A 316 8.16 -17.89 8.07
C GLU A 316 8.19 -16.35 8.00
N LEU A 317 7.24 -15.75 7.28
CA LEU A 317 7.21 -14.31 7.00
C LEU A 317 6.82 -13.46 8.21
N VAL A 318 6.26 -14.08 9.26
CA VAL A 318 5.87 -13.40 10.51
C VAL A 318 6.71 -13.80 11.71
N GLN A 319 7.87 -14.45 11.49
CA GLN A 319 8.71 -14.99 12.56
C GLN A 319 9.02 -13.95 13.66
N GLY A 320 9.43 -12.73 13.28
CA GLY A 320 9.79 -11.67 14.23
C GLY A 320 8.59 -11.00 14.92
N LEU A 321 7.34 -11.35 14.59
CA LEU A 321 6.18 -10.89 15.34
C LEU A 321 5.95 -11.67 16.64
N GLU A 322 6.64 -12.80 16.84
CA GLU A 322 6.51 -13.66 18.03
C GLU A 322 5.05 -14.05 18.32
N ILE A 323 4.31 -14.35 17.25
CA ILE A 323 2.96 -14.88 17.30
C ILE A 323 3.04 -16.41 17.32
N ALA A 324 2.61 -17.03 18.42
CA ALA A 324 2.68 -18.47 18.63
C ALA A 324 1.82 -19.24 17.62
N GLU A 325 2.30 -20.41 17.20
CA GLU A 325 1.45 -21.40 16.53
C GLU A 325 0.48 -22.00 17.55
N ARG A 326 -0.78 -22.08 17.16
CA ARG A 326 -1.72 -22.93 17.87
C ARG A 326 -1.34 -24.38 17.63
N ARG A 327 -0.97 -25.09 18.69
CA ARG A 327 -0.85 -26.55 18.63
C ARG A 327 -2.25 -27.12 18.35
N ALA A 328 -2.34 -27.93 17.29
CA ALA A 328 -3.56 -28.61 16.89
C ALA A 328 -4.03 -29.60 17.96
#